data_AF-X1L5Q5-F1
#
_entry.id   AF-X1L5Q5-F1
#
_cell.length_a   1.000
_cell.length_b   1.000
_cell.length_c   1.000
_cell.angle_alpha   90.00
_cell.angle_beta   90.00
_cell.angle_gamma   90.00
#
_symmetry.space_group_name_H-M   'P 1'
#
loop_
_entity.id
_entity.type
_entity.pdbx_description
1 polymer ?
#
loop_
_entity_poly.entity_id
_entity_poly.type
_entity_poly.pdbx_seq_one_letter_code
_entity_poly.pdbx_strand_id
1 'polypeptide(L)'
;RYQYGDGCLSDQLLGQLLAHVVDLGHILPEDHVKKTIKSIYKYNFRKDLGSHHNVQRTYALNNEKGLLLCSWPKGGRPRLPFVYSDEVWTGIEYQVAAHLIYEGFIKEGLTIAKAVRERHDGYRRNPWNEVECGNHYVRSMASWAILLALSGFKYDMVKKIMSFDPAINQDNFSTFWSTGKGWGIYTQKANPKTGELEWTIEVLYGNLEDVQVNGKKIQADSSRI
;
A
#
# COMPACT_ATOMS: atom_id res chain seq x y z
N ARG A 1 -31.38 -4.34 1.87
CA ARG A 1 -31.18 -3.15 1.00
C ARG A 1 -29.75 -2.68 1.20
N TYR A 2 -29.03 -2.24 0.14
CA TYR A 2 -27.63 -1.82 0.21
C TYR A 2 -26.65 -2.89 0.72
N GLN A 3 -26.91 -4.14 0.36
CA GLN A 3 -26.02 -5.26 0.69
C GLN A 3 -25.12 -5.59 -0.51
N TYR A 4 -24.01 -6.27 -0.24
CA TYR A 4 -23.12 -6.81 -1.27
C TYR A 4 -23.39 -8.29 -1.56
N GLY A 5 -24.06 -9.04 -0.69
CA GLY A 5 -24.35 -10.48 -0.92
C GLY A 5 -23.06 -11.25 -1.21
N ASP A 6 -23.05 -12.06 -2.27
CA ASP A 6 -21.88 -12.81 -2.76
C ASP A 6 -20.84 -11.92 -3.50
N GLY A 7 -20.92 -10.61 -3.32
CA GLY A 7 -20.05 -9.64 -3.97
C GLY A 7 -18.60 -9.74 -3.49
N CYS A 8 -17.67 -9.60 -4.43
CA CYS A 8 -16.25 -9.44 -4.13
C CYS A 8 -16.01 -7.99 -3.73
N LEU A 9 -16.04 -7.70 -2.43
CA LEU A 9 -15.78 -6.37 -1.87
C LEU A 9 -14.27 -6.12 -1.78
N SER A 10 -13.80 -4.99 -2.33
CA SER A 10 -12.38 -4.62 -2.34
C SER A 10 -11.82 -4.40 -0.93
N ASP A 11 -12.65 -3.91 -0.02
CA ASP A 11 -12.25 -3.53 1.34
C ASP A 11 -12.46 -4.65 2.39
N GLN A 12 -12.83 -5.87 1.97
CA GLN A 12 -13.23 -6.94 2.90
C GLN A 12 -12.09 -7.46 3.81
N LEU A 13 -10.83 -7.10 3.51
CA LEU A 13 -9.66 -7.50 4.30
C LEU A 13 -8.90 -6.30 4.90
N LEU A 14 -9.56 -5.16 5.16
CA LEU A 14 -8.91 -4.01 5.78
C LEU A 14 -8.19 -4.36 7.10
N GLY A 15 -8.84 -5.14 7.97
CA GLY A 15 -8.27 -5.54 9.24
C GLY A 15 -6.96 -6.32 9.10
N GLN A 16 -6.85 -7.17 8.08
CA GLN A 16 -5.62 -7.92 7.81
C GLN A 16 -4.50 -7.01 7.28
N LEU A 17 -4.80 -6.01 6.46
CA LEU A 17 -3.80 -5.01 6.07
C LEU A 17 -3.28 -4.25 7.30
N LEU A 18 -4.17 -3.81 8.20
CA LEU A 18 -3.77 -3.09 9.40
C LEU A 18 -2.88 -3.95 10.31
N ALA A 19 -3.20 -5.25 10.42
CA ALA A 19 -2.36 -6.21 11.14
C ALA A 19 -0.95 -6.31 10.54
N HIS A 20 -0.81 -6.30 9.21
CA HIS A 20 0.51 -6.27 8.57
C HIS A 20 1.27 -4.96 8.85
N VAL A 21 0.59 -3.81 8.73
CA VAL A 21 1.20 -2.48 8.96
C VAL A 21 1.73 -2.33 10.39
N VAL A 22 1.08 -2.95 11.37
CA VAL A 22 1.48 -2.89 12.79
C VAL A 22 2.20 -4.15 13.26
N ASP A 23 2.69 -4.98 12.33
CA ASP A 23 3.49 -6.19 12.59
C ASP A 23 2.83 -7.23 13.52
N LEU A 24 1.51 -7.40 13.40
CA LEU A 24 0.75 -8.47 14.08
C LEU A 24 0.66 -9.76 13.26
N GLY A 25 1.15 -9.75 12.01
CA GLY A 25 1.11 -10.89 11.10
C GLY A 25 -0.30 -11.25 10.62
N HIS A 26 -0.50 -12.51 10.26
CA HIS A 26 -1.79 -13.04 9.80
C HIS A 26 -2.76 -13.28 10.97
N ILE A 27 -3.89 -12.55 10.97
CA ILE A 27 -5.00 -12.72 11.93
C ILE A 27 -6.12 -13.61 11.36
N LEU A 28 -6.03 -13.94 10.07
CA LEU A 28 -6.88 -14.87 9.33
C LEU A 28 -5.98 -15.94 8.67
N PRO A 29 -6.53 -17.09 8.24
CA PRO A 29 -5.75 -18.10 7.53
C PRO A 29 -5.06 -17.52 6.29
N GLU A 30 -3.73 -17.61 6.22
CA GLU A 30 -2.89 -17.00 5.18
C GLU A 30 -3.36 -17.37 3.76
N ASP A 31 -3.65 -18.64 3.51
CA ASP A 31 -4.15 -19.10 2.20
C ASP A 31 -5.47 -18.42 1.79
N HIS A 32 -6.35 -18.16 2.76
CA HIS A 32 -7.60 -17.46 2.50
C HIS A 32 -7.36 -15.99 2.18
N VAL A 33 -6.43 -15.35 2.91
CA VAL A 33 -6.04 -13.95 2.68
C VAL A 33 -5.46 -13.79 1.28
N LYS A 34 -4.43 -14.59 0.92
CA LYS A 34 -3.78 -14.56 -0.39
C LYS A 34 -4.75 -14.80 -1.53
N LYS A 35 -5.61 -15.83 -1.39
CA LYS A 35 -6.64 -16.13 -2.40
C LYS A 35 -7.64 -14.99 -2.56
N THR A 36 -8.04 -14.37 -1.46
CA THR A 36 -9.04 -13.28 -1.46
C THR A 36 -8.47 -12.01 -2.05
N ILE A 37 -7.27 -11.56 -1.65
CA ILE A 37 -6.67 -10.33 -2.19
C ILE A 37 -6.36 -10.46 -3.68
N LYS A 38 -5.91 -11.64 -4.12
CA LYS A 38 -5.71 -11.93 -5.54
C LYS A 38 -7.03 -11.94 -6.31
N SER A 39 -8.11 -12.42 -5.70
CA SER A 39 -9.47 -12.39 -6.28
C SER A 39 -9.98 -10.95 -6.42
N ILE A 40 -9.75 -10.09 -5.41
CA ILE A 40 -10.09 -8.67 -5.47
C ILE A 40 -9.41 -8.02 -6.67
N TYR A 41 -8.10 -8.18 -6.82
CA TYR A 41 -7.38 -7.67 -8.00
C TYR A 41 -7.99 -8.21 -9.30
N LYS A 42 -8.16 -9.54 -9.41
CA LYS A 42 -8.66 -10.19 -10.62
C LYS A 42 -10.06 -9.70 -11.03
N TYR A 43 -10.97 -9.57 -10.08
CA TYR A 43 -12.39 -9.32 -10.37
C TYR A 43 -12.78 -7.86 -10.29
N ASN A 44 -12.08 -7.03 -9.51
CA ASN A 44 -12.44 -5.64 -9.31
C ASN A 44 -11.55 -4.67 -10.09
N PHE A 45 -10.34 -5.06 -10.50
CA PHE A 45 -9.48 -4.18 -11.31
C PHE A 45 -9.97 -4.16 -12.75
N ARG A 46 -10.09 -2.96 -13.31
CA ARG A 46 -10.48 -2.70 -14.70
C ARG A 46 -9.34 -1.97 -15.38
N LYS A 47 -8.96 -2.47 -16.56
CA LYS A 47 -7.95 -1.82 -17.41
C LYS A 47 -8.54 -0.68 -18.26
N ASP A 48 -9.86 -0.68 -18.39
CA ASP A 48 -10.66 0.26 -19.15
C ASP A 48 -12.05 0.32 -18.49
N LEU A 49 -12.58 1.54 -18.33
CA LEU A 49 -13.87 1.85 -17.73
C LEU A 49 -14.88 2.41 -18.75
N GLY A 50 -14.60 2.35 -20.06
CA GLY A 50 -15.47 2.92 -21.10
C GLY A 50 -16.83 2.22 -21.21
N SER A 51 -16.91 0.96 -20.79
CA SER A 51 -18.16 0.20 -20.68
C SER A 51 -18.66 0.04 -19.24
N HIS A 52 -17.98 0.66 -18.27
CA HIS A 52 -18.36 0.58 -16.86
C HIS A 52 -19.37 1.67 -16.53
N HIS A 53 -20.59 1.25 -16.18
CA HIS A 53 -21.66 2.16 -15.82
C HIS A 53 -21.60 2.49 -14.33
N ASN A 54 -21.46 3.78 -14.02
CA ASN A 54 -21.58 4.32 -12.67
C ASN A 54 -22.57 5.49 -12.68
N VAL A 55 -23.65 5.36 -11.91
CA VAL A 55 -24.70 6.38 -11.76
C VAL A 55 -24.50 7.26 -10.51
N GLN A 56 -23.36 7.13 -9.84
CA GLN A 56 -22.97 7.88 -8.66
C GLN A 56 -21.82 8.85 -9.01
N ARG A 57 -20.84 9.02 -8.10
CA ARG A 57 -19.71 9.91 -8.32
C ARG A 57 -18.65 9.22 -9.16
N THR A 58 -18.13 9.93 -10.14
CA THR A 58 -17.16 9.39 -11.10
C THR A 58 -15.77 9.96 -10.86
N TYR A 59 -14.85 9.11 -10.40
CA TYR A 59 -13.45 9.48 -10.10
C TYR A 59 -12.45 8.96 -11.16
N ALA A 60 -12.89 8.08 -12.05
CA ALA A 60 -12.12 7.55 -13.16
C ALA A 60 -13.02 7.46 -14.41
N LEU A 61 -12.45 7.70 -15.60
CA LEU A 61 -13.17 7.95 -16.84
C LEU A 61 -12.66 7.08 -18.00
N ASN A 62 -13.57 6.58 -18.83
CA ASN A 62 -13.27 6.03 -20.16
C ASN A 62 -12.10 5.02 -20.16
N ASN A 63 -11.00 5.32 -20.83
CA ASN A 63 -9.83 4.47 -20.95
C ASN A 63 -8.92 4.44 -19.70
N GLU A 64 -9.37 5.03 -18.59
CA GLU A 64 -8.65 4.98 -17.33
C GLU A 64 -8.85 3.63 -16.63
N LYS A 65 -7.80 3.23 -15.93
CA LYS A 65 -7.79 2.04 -15.10
C LYS A 65 -8.37 2.37 -13.72
N GLY A 66 -8.99 1.40 -13.07
CA GLY A 66 -9.51 1.59 -11.71
C GLY A 66 -9.85 0.29 -11.01
N LEU A 67 -9.80 0.30 -9.68
CA LEU A 67 -10.33 -0.79 -8.85
C LEU A 67 -11.74 -0.43 -8.38
N LEU A 68 -12.73 -1.21 -8.82
CA LEU A 68 -14.12 -1.06 -8.38
C LEU A 68 -14.27 -1.43 -6.90
N LEU A 69 -15.23 -0.83 -6.19
CA LEU A 69 -15.44 -1.17 -4.79
C LEU A 69 -16.03 -2.57 -4.61
N CYS A 70 -16.94 -3.00 -5.49
CA CYS A 70 -17.51 -4.34 -5.41
C CYS A 70 -17.90 -4.86 -6.79
N SER A 71 -17.67 -6.15 -7.04
CA SER A 71 -18.13 -6.82 -8.25
C SER A 71 -18.78 -8.17 -7.97
N TRP A 72 -19.54 -8.70 -8.93
CA TRP A 72 -20.25 -9.98 -8.84
C TRP A 72 -19.84 -10.87 -10.01
N PRO A 73 -18.60 -11.38 -10.03
CA PRO A 73 -18.05 -12.10 -11.17
C PRO A 73 -18.76 -13.42 -11.48
N LYS A 74 -19.55 -13.95 -10.53
CA LYS A 74 -20.33 -15.17 -10.66
C LYS A 74 -21.85 -14.92 -10.70
N GLY A 75 -22.26 -13.67 -10.95
CA GLY A 75 -23.66 -13.26 -10.80
C GLY A 75 -24.04 -13.04 -9.32
N GLY A 76 -25.34 -12.87 -9.06
CA GLY A 76 -25.85 -12.61 -7.71
C GLY A 76 -25.84 -11.14 -7.28
N ARG A 77 -25.61 -10.21 -8.22
CA ARG A 77 -25.71 -8.77 -7.95
C ARG A 77 -27.12 -8.43 -7.43
N PRO A 78 -27.26 -7.89 -6.21
CA PRO A 78 -28.58 -7.52 -5.69
C PRO A 78 -29.25 -6.47 -6.58
N ARG A 79 -30.59 -6.49 -6.65
CA ARG A 79 -31.38 -5.47 -7.36
C ARG A 79 -31.08 -4.05 -6.88
N LEU A 80 -30.76 -3.91 -5.59
CA LEU A 80 -30.34 -2.66 -4.95
C LEU A 80 -29.01 -2.93 -4.22
N PRO A 81 -27.88 -2.89 -4.93
CA PRO A 81 -26.58 -3.19 -4.36
C PRO A 81 -26.13 -2.09 -3.40
N PHE A 82 -25.04 -2.35 -2.68
CA PHE A 82 -24.24 -1.32 -2.03
C PHE A 82 -24.04 -0.11 -2.96
N VAL A 83 -24.40 1.10 -2.50
CA VAL A 83 -24.55 2.28 -3.36
C VAL A 83 -23.26 2.66 -4.08
N TYR A 84 -22.11 2.45 -3.46
CA TYR A 84 -20.82 2.84 -4.01
C TYR A 84 -20.13 1.71 -4.79
N SER A 85 -20.80 0.58 -5.06
CA SER A 85 -20.17 -0.61 -5.66
C SER A 85 -19.43 -0.34 -6.96
N ASP A 86 -19.98 0.59 -7.76
CA ASP A 86 -19.46 0.96 -9.08
C ASP A 86 -18.46 2.13 -9.04
N GLU A 87 -18.15 2.69 -7.87
CA GLU A 87 -17.16 3.77 -7.73
C GLU A 87 -15.72 3.22 -7.69
N VAL A 88 -14.76 4.12 -7.95
CA VAL A 88 -13.31 3.87 -7.84
C VAL A 88 -12.75 4.85 -6.83
N TRP A 89 -12.23 4.35 -5.70
CA TRP A 89 -11.74 5.19 -4.60
C TRP A 89 -10.23 5.03 -4.47
N THR A 90 -9.49 6.13 -4.56
CA THR A 90 -8.01 6.12 -4.52
C THR A 90 -7.49 5.56 -3.20
N GLY A 91 -8.18 5.83 -2.09
CA GLY A 91 -7.82 5.27 -0.80
C GLY A 91 -7.90 3.74 -0.74
N ILE A 92 -8.98 3.15 -1.28
CA ILE A 92 -9.15 1.69 -1.33
C ILE A 92 -8.19 1.07 -2.36
N GLU A 93 -7.92 1.75 -3.47
CA GLU A 93 -6.90 1.32 -4.43
C GLU A 93 -5.52 1.20 -3.76
N TYR A 94 -5.09 2.21 -3.01
CA TYR A 94 -3.81 2.17 -2.31
C TYR A 94 -3.77 1.14 -1.18
N GLN A 95 -4.86 0.98 -0.44
CA GLN A 95 -5.03 -0.08 0.54
C GLN A 95 -4.84 -1.47 -0.09
N VAL A 96 -5.57 -1.77 -1.17
CA VAL A 96 -5.48 -3.07 -1.85
C VAL A 96 -4.10 -3.26 -2.47
N ALA A 97 -3.50 -2.21 -3.02
CA ALA A 97 -2.15 -2.25 -3.55
C ALA A 97 -1.11 -2.61 -2.47
N ALA A 98 -1.16 -1.97 -1.29
CA ALA A 98 -0.29 -2.29 -0.17
C ALA A 98 -0.49 -3.73 0.31
N HIS A 99 -1.75 -4.18 0.42
CA HIS A 99 -2.05 -5.54 0.85
C HIS A 99 -1.54 -6.59 -0.15
N LEU A 100 -1.69 -6.34 -1.46
CA LEU A 100 -1.11 -7.20 -2.50
C LEU A 100 0.42 -7.32 -2.31
N ILE A 101 1.11 -6.22 -2.02
CA ILE A 101 2.56 -6.23 -1.81
C ILE A 101 2.94 -7.04 -0.56
N TYR A 102 2.25 -6.84 0.57
CA TYR A 102 2.47 -7.64 1.79
C TYR A 102 2.29 -9.14 1.56
N GLU A 103 1.37 -9.53 0.68
CA GLU A 103 1.12 -10.94 0.33
C GLU A 103 2.01 -11.48 -0.81
N GLY A 104 2.99 -10.69 -1.27
CA GLY A 104 3.96 -11.07 -2.31
C GLY A 104 3.52 -10.83 -3.76
N PHE A 105 2.33 -10.25 -3.98
CA PHE A 105 1.81 -9.87 -5.31
C PHE A 105 2.26 -8.46 -5.73
N ILE A 106 3.59 -8.25 -5.72
CA ILE A 106 4.21 -6.93 -5.91
C ILE A 106 3.78 -6.28 -7.23
N LYS A 107 3.77 -7.05 -8.32
CA LYS A 107 3.45 -6.54 -9.66
C LYS A 107 2.00 -6.03 -9.73
N GLU A 108 1.07 -6.77 -9.15
CA GLU A 108 -0.35 -6.40 -9.08
C GLU A 108 -0.54 -5.13 -8.23
N GLY A 109 0.13 -5.05 -7.07
CA GLY A 109 0.10 -3.86 -6.21
C GLY A 109 0.64 -2.61 -6.93
N LEU A 110 1.82 -2.71 -7.56
CA LEU A 110 2.40 -1.61 -8.34
C LEU A 110 1.55 -1.24 -9.57
N THR A 111 0.82 -2.20 -10.15
CA THR A 111 -0.10 -1.93 -11.26
C THR A 111 -1.25 -1.04 -10.82
N ILE A 112 -1.85 -1.29 -9.64
CA ILE A 112 -2.89 -0.41 -9.09
C ILE A 112 -2.31 0.97 -8.74
N ALA A 113 -1.18 1.02 -8.04
CA ALA A 113 -0.55 2.31 -7.70
C ALA A 113 -0.26 3.14 -8.95
N LYS A 114 0.29 2.52 -9.99
CA LYS A 114 0.53 3.16 -11.29
C LYS A 114 -0.78 3.66 -11.95
N ALA A 115 -1.87 2.89 -11.88
CA ALA A 115 -3.16 3.33 -12.38
C ALA A 115 -3.64 4.62 -11.71
N VAL A 116 -3.50 4.74 -10.38
CA VAL A 116 -3.83 5.98 -9.67
C VAL A 116 -2.97 7.15 -10.15
N ARG A 117 -1.65 6.94 -10.29
CA ARG A 117 -0.72 7.98 -10.77
C ARG A 117 -0.96 8.40 -12.22
N GLU A 118 -1.31 7.47 -13.11
CA GLU A 118 -1.66 7.77 -14.50
C GLU A 118 -2.94 8.61 -14.64
N ARG A 119 -3.86 8.54 -13.67
CA ARG A 119 -5.05 9.42 -13.61
C ARG A 119 -4.70 10.83 -13.11
N HIS A 120 -3.56 11.00 -12.44
CA HIS A 120 -3.09 12.24 -11.81
C HIS A 120 -1.67 12.59 -12.30
N ASP A 121 -1.49 12.59 -13.62
CA ASP A 121 -0.20 12.81 -14.30
C ASP A 121 0.18 14.29 -14.47
N GLY A 122 -0.69 15.22 -14.06
CA GLY A 122 -0.52 16.66 -14.23
C GLY A 122 -1.10 17.21 -15.52
N TYR A 123 -1.43 16.36 -16.49
CA TYR A 123 -2.17 16.72 -17.69
C TYR A 123 -3.67 16.45 -17.51
N ARG A 124 -4.02 15.25 -17.05
CA ARG A 124 -5.42 14.84 -16.80
C ARG A 124 -5.96 15.44 -15.52
N ARG A 125 -5.20 15.35 -14.43
CA ARG A 125 -5.56 15.84 -13.09
C ARG A 125 -4.31 16.23 -12.31
N ASN A 126 -4.48 17.06 -11.28
CA ASN A 126 -3.41 17.51 -10.40
C ASN A 126 -2.72 16.31 -9.70
N PRO A 127 -1.38 16.18 -9.79
CA PRO A 127 -0.62 15.06 -9.19
C PRO A 127 -0.67 14.97 -7.67
N TRP A 128 -1.11 16.04 -7.02
CA TRP A 128 -1.16 16.25 -5.57
C TRP A 128 -2.58 16.32 -5.03
N ASN A 129 -3.58 16.01 -5.86
CA ASN A 129 -4.98 16.04 -5.47
C ASN A 129 -5.72 14.85 -6.07
N GLU A 130 -5.62 13.72 -5.37
CA GLU A 130 -6.33 12.49 -5.68
C GLU A 130 -7.77 12.59 -5.17
N VAL A 131 -8.65 13.13 -6.01
CA VAL A 131 -10.04 13.48 -5.66
C VAL A 131 -10.84 12.24 -5.25
N GLU A 132 -11.46 12.32 -4.08
CA GLU A 132 -12.42 11.36 -3.55
C GLU A 132 -13.38 12.12 -2.64
N CYS A 133 -14.70 12.04 -2.84
CA CYS A 133 -15.67 12.86 -2.08
C CYS A 133 -15.38 14.38 -2.01
N GLY A 134 -14.58 14.93 -2.93
CA GLY A 134 -14.12 16.32 -2.94
C GLY A 134 -12.61 16.43 -3.16
N ASN A 135 -12.11 17.67 -3.16
CA ASN A 135 -10.66 17.93 -3.17
C ASN A 135 -10.07 17.71 -1.77
N HIS A 136 -8.79 17.32 -1.70
CA HIS A 136 -8.03 17.17 -0.44
C HIS A 136 -8.60 16.13 0.54
N TYR A 137 -9.25 15.10 0.03
CA TYR A 137 -9.78 14.04 0.87
C TYR A 137 -8.66 13.13 1.37
N VAL A 138 -8.67 12.85 2.69
CA VAL A 138 -7.53 12.25 3.39
C VAL A 138 -7.26 10.79 3.01
N ARG A 139 -8.24 10.08 2.43
CA ARG A 139 -8.16 8.62 2.26
C ARG A 139 -7.01 8.18 1.36
N SER A 140 -6.57 9.02 0.43
CA SER A 140 -5.39 8.76 -0.40
C SER A 140 -4.07 8.66 0.38
N MET A 141 -4.02 9.15 1.62
CA MET A 141 -2.88 8.92 2.52
C MET A 141 -2.65 7.43 2.83
N ALA A 142 -3.61 6.55 2.52
CA ALA A 142 -3.39 5.10 2.51
C ALA A 142 -2.21 4.67 1.60
N SER A 143 -1.80 5.51 0.64
CA SER A 143 -0.57 5.33 -0.15
C SER A 143 0.68 5.15 0.70
N TRP A 144 0.72 5.67 1.92
CA TRP A 144 1.84 5.45 2.85
C TRP A 144 2.06 3.97 3.19
N ALA A 145 1.00 3.17 3.21
CA ALA A 145 1.11 1.74 3.45
C ALA A 145 1.90 1.01 2.33
N ILE A 146 1.96 1.56 1.12
CA ILE A 146 2.79 1.02 0.03
C ILE A 146 4.27 1.21 0.33
N LEU A 147 4.66 2.38 0.88
CA LEU A 147 6.04 2.62 1.29
C LEU A 147 6.47 1.58 2.34
N LEU A 148 5.61 1.33 3.33
CA LEU A 148 5.88 0.33 4.37
C LEU A 148 5.97 -1.08 3.79
N ALA A 149 5.01 -1.47 2.94
CA ALA A 149 4.99 -2.79 2.31
C ALA A 149 6.20 -3.05 1.40
N LEU A 150 6.66 -2.04 0.66
CA LEU A 150 7.82 -2.17 -0.24
C LEU A 150 9.16 -2.16 0.51
N SER A 151 9.26 -1.41 1.61
CA SER A 151 10.48 -1.32 2.40
C SER A 151 10.65 -2.44 3.42
N GLY A 152 9.56 -3.13 3.76
CA GLY A 152 9.52 -4.04 4.91
C GLY A 152 9.83 -3.32 6.22
N PHE A 153 9.65 -2.00 6.28
CA PHE A 153 9.97 -1.21 7.45
C PHE A 153 9.03 -1.57 8.61
N LYS A 154 9.63 -2.02 9.71
CA LYS A 154 8.94 -2.39 10.95
C LYS A 154 9.68 -1.79 12.14
N TYR A 155 8.96 -1.47 13.20
CA TYR A 155 9.57 -0.98 14.43
C TYR A 155 8.71 -1.27 15.66
N ASP A 156 9.38 -1.40 16.80
CA ASP A 156 8.80 -1.44 18.14
C ASP A 156 9.67 -0.55 19.03
N MET A 157 9.19 0.68 19.30
CA MET A 157 9.94 1.65 20.10
C MET A 157 9.95 1.34 21.60
N VAL A 158 9.08 0.44 22.08
CA VAL A 158 9.12 -0.04 23.47
C VAL A 158 10.31 -0.99 23.63
N LYS A 159 10.48 -1.92 22.68
CA LYS A 159 11.63 -2.83 22.61
C LYS A 159 12.90 -2.18 22.04
N LYS A 160 12.79 -0.94 21.53
CA LYS A 160 13.87 -0.20 20.86
C LYS A 160 14.46 -0.99 19.68
N ILE A 161 13.61 -1.57 18.85
CA ILE A 161 14.02 -2.30 17.65
C ILE A 161 13.35 -1.71 16.41
N MET A 162 14.07 -1.75 15.29
CA MET A 162 13.54 -1.48 13.96
C MET A 162 14.26 -2.35 12.93
N SER A 163 13.58 -2.62 11.82
CA SER A 163 14.12 -3.46 10.75
C SER A 163 13.60 -3.03 9.39
N PHE A 164 14.34 -3.42 8.36
CA PHE A 164 13.99 -3.27 6.96
C PHE A 164 14.17 -4.60 6.25
N ASP A 165 13.23 -4.91 5.37
CA ASP A 165 13.26 -6.12 4.52
C ASP A 165 12.65 -5.76 3.15
N PRO A 166 13.40 -5.09 2.27
CA PRO A 166 12.84 -4.54 1.05
C PRO A 166 12.27 -5.62 0.12
N ALA A 167 11.02 -5.44 -0.31
CA ALA A 167 10.36 -6.32 -1.28
C ALA A 167 10.86 -6.09 -2.73
N ILE A 168 11.52 -4.96 -2.98
CA ILE A 168 12.04 -4.57 -4.30
C ILE A 168 13.47 -4.07 -4.20
N ASN A 169 14.21 -4.19 -5.31
CA ASN A 169 15.58 -3.68 -5.44
C ASN A 169 16.51 -4.10 -4.29
N GLN A 170 16.40 -5.35 -3.82
CA GLN A 170 17.08 -5.85 -2.62
C GLN A 170 18.60 -5.60 -2.62
N ASP A 171 19.23 -5.63 -3.80
CA ASP A 171 20.67 -5.39 -3.93
C ASP A 171 21.07 -3.90 -3.92
N ASN A 172 20.11 -2.98 -4.07
CA ASN A 172 20.34 -1.53 -4.09
C ASN A 172 19.04 -0.79 -3.79
N PHE A 173 18.75 -0.59 -2.51
CA PHE A 173 17.49 -0.02 -2.04
C PHE A 173 17.73 1.21 -1.16
N SER A 174 16.82 2.17 -1.23
CA SER A 174 16.78 3.31 -0.33
C SER A 174 15.33 3.69 -0.04
N THR A 175 15.03 4.04 1.21
CA THR A 175 13.69 4.44 1.64
C THR A 175 13.75 5.49 2.73
N PHE A 176 12.72 6.33 2.76
CA PHE A 176 12.38 7.11 3.95
C PHE A 176 11.88 6.20 5.07
N TRP A 177 12.20 6.55 6.31
CA TRP A 177 11.63 5.95 7.52
C TRP A 177 11.25 7.04 8.51
N SER A 178 10.25 6.75 9.34
CA SER A 178 9.82 7.66 10.41
C SER A 178 9.22 6.87 11.57
N THR A 179 9.52 7.33 12.79
CA THR A 179 9.00 6.80 14.05
C THR A 179 8.56 7.97 14.93
N GLY A 180 8.02 7.67 16.12
CA GLY A 180 7.75 8.71 17.12
C GLY A 180 8.99 9.42 17.68
N LYS A 181 10.22 8.93 17.44
CA LYS A 181 11.47 9.52 17.97
C LYS A 181 12.30 10.27 16.94
N GLY A 182 12.05 10.07 15.65
CA GLY A 182 12.86 10.63 14.58
C GLY A 182 12.52 10.05 13.22
N TRP A 183 13.15 10.60 12.19
CA TRP A 183 12.99 10.20 10.80
C TRP A 183 14.28 10.41 10.01
N GLY A 184 14.37 9.74 8.86
CA GLY A 184 15.57 9.78 8.04
C GLY A 184 15.52 8.82 6.85
N ILE A 185 16.70 8.42 6.38
CA ILE A 185 16.86 7.57 5.19
C ILE A 185 17.57 6.27 5.56
N TYR A 186 17.03 5.15 5.12
CA TYR A 186 17.72 3.86 5.14
C TYR A 186 18.22 3.56 3.73
N THR A 187 19.43 3.02 3.61
CA THR A 187 20.01 2.59 2.34
C THR A 187 20.68 1.24 2.51
N GLN A 188 20.50 0.31 1.58
CA GLN A 188 21.27 -0.93 1.49
C GLN A 188 21.81 -1.18 0.09
N LYS A 189 22.98 -1.80 0.02
CA LYS A 189 23.63 -2.23 -1.23
C LYS A 189 24.31 -3.58 -1.04
N ALA A 190 24.20 -4.46 -2.02
CA ALA A 190 25.00 -5.68 -2.10
C ALA A 190 26.43 -5.32 -2.49
N ASN A 191 27.40 -5.82 -1.72
CA ASN A 191 28.81 -5.69 -2.06
C ASN A 191 29.11 -6.50 -3.34
N PRO A 192 29.62 -5.88 -4.43
CA PRO A 192 29.84 -6.59 -5.69
C PRO A 192 30.83 -7.75 -5.63
N LYS A 193 31.69 -7.80 -4.59
CA LYS A 193 32.71 -8.84 -4.43
C LYS A 193 32.26 -9.98 -3.52
N THR A 194 31.60 -9.67 -2.41
CA THR A 194 31.21 -10.66 -1.39
C THR A 194 29.75 -11.10 -1.51
N GLY A 195 28.91 -10.30 -2.17
CA GLY A 195 27.45 -10.48 -2.18
C GLY A 195 26.77 -10.13 -0.86
N GLU A 196 27.53 -9.72 0.16
CA GLU A 196 26.96 -9.34 1.46
C GLU A 196 26.22 -8.01 1.37
N LEU A 197 25.09 -7.92 2.07
CA LEU A 197 24.31 -6.68 2.15
C LEU A 197 24.92 -5.74 3.19
N GLU A 198 25.40 -4.59 2.71
CA GLU A 198 25.82 -3.47 3.53
C GLU A 198 24.69 -2.45 3.60
N TRP A 199 24.46 -1.87 4.78
CA TRP A 199 23.41 -0.87 4.96
C TRP A 199 23.86 0.30 5.82
N THR A 200 23.23 1.45 5.59
CA THR A 200 23.40 2.67 6.37
C THR A 200 22.04 3.24 6.74
N ILE A 201 22.03 4.00 7.84
CA ILE A 201 20.85 4.72 8.29
C ILE A 201 21.26 6.15 8.63
N GLU A 202 20.72 7.10 7.89
CA GLU A 202 20.88 8.53 8.19
C GLU A 202 19.69 8.97 9.03
N VAL A 203 19.97 9.66 10.14
CA VAL A 203 18.97 10.36 10.95
C VAL A 203 18.96 11.83 10.53
N LEU A 204 17.84 12.27 9.93
CA LEU A 204 17.68 13.65 9.47
C LEU A 204 17.08 14.54 10.58
N TYR A 205 16.30 13.96 11.48
CA TYR A 205 15.78 14.64 12.66
C TYR A 205 15.46 13.65 13.78
N GLY A 206 15.62 14.07 15.03
CA GLY A 206 15.43 13.23 16.21
C GLY A 206 16.67 12.38 16.50
N ASN A 207 16.49 11.22 17.16
CA ASN A 207 17.58 10.29 17.42
C ASN A 207 17.11 8.83 17.43
N LEU A 208 18.07 7.92 17.27
CA LEU A 208 17.91 6.48 17.39
C LEU A 208 18.75 5.91 18.53
N GLU A 209 18.92 6.69 19.61
CA GLU A 209 19.69 6.25 20.78
C GLU A 209 19.12 4.94 21.33
N ASP A 210 20.02 3.99 21.59
CA ASP A 210 19.74 2.62 22.03
C ASP A 210 18.85 1.78 21.10
N VAL A 211 18.51 2.26 19.90
CA VAL A 211 17.71 1.50 18.94
C VAL A 211 18.60 0.51 18.19
N GLN A 212 18.16 -0.74 18.14
CA GLN A 212 18.76 -1.75 17.27
C GLN A 212 18.10 -1.71 15.90
N VAL A 213 18.91 -1.59 14.86
CA VAL A 213 18.47 -1.62 13.46
C VAL A 213 18.99 -2.90 12.82
N ASN A 214 18.09 -3.71 12.25
CA ASN A 214 18.42 -5.02 11.68
C ASN A 214 19.24 -5.90 12.66
N GLY A 215 18.90 -5.85 13.95
CA GLY A 215 19.58 -6.59 15.02
C GLY A 215 20.95 -6.04 15.45
N LYS A 216 21.41 -4.90 14.90
CA LYS A 216 22.68 -4.26 15.27
C LYS A 216 22.42 -2.94 15.99
N LYS A 217 23.18 -2.65 17.05
CA LYS A 217 23.19 -1.31 17.65
C LYS A 217 23.83 -0.32 16.68
N ILE A 218 23.21 0.84 16.49
CA ILE A 218 23.86 1.94 15.77
C ILE A 218 24.93 2.52 16.70
N GLN A 219 26.17 2.65 16.23
CA GLN A 219 27.15 3.49 16.91
C GLN A 219 26.70 4.93 16.74
N ALA A 220 26.47 5.65 17.84
CA ALA A 220 26.09 7.06 17.79
C ALA A 220 27.08 7.80 16.88
N ASP A 221 26.58 8.33 15.76
CA ASP A 221 27.40 9.18 14.91
C ASP A 221 27.65 10.45 15.73
N SER A 222 28.89 10.61 16.20
CA SER A 222 29.34 11.76 16.98
C SER A 222 29.40 13.06 16.16
N SER A 223 28.88 13.07 14.94
CA SER A 223 28.94 14.20 14.03
C SER A 223 27.54 14.70 13.64
N ARG A 224 26.89 15.45 14.54
CA ARG A 224 25.89 16.50 14.24
C ARG A 224 25.39 17.09 15.57
N ILE A 225 26.15 18.06 16.10
CA ILE A 225 25.66 19.10 17.03
C ILE A 225 25.28 20.30 16.17
#